data_AF-A0A6I7X2P7-F1
#
_entry.id   AF-A0A6I7X2P7-F1
#
_cell.length_a   1.000
_cell.length_b   1.000
_cell.length_c   1.000
_cell.angle_alpha   90.00
_cell.angle_beta   90.00
_cell.angle_gamma   90.00
#
_symmetry.space_group_name_H-M   'P 1'
#
loop_
_entity.id
_entity.type
_entity.pdbx_description
1 polymer ?
#
loop_
_entity_poly.entity_id
_entity_poly.type
_entity_poly.pdbx_seq_one_letter_code
_entity_poly.pdbx_strand_id
1 'polypeptide(L)' 'MGDFKLELEFNDKTCQVVDFYPFLSSSLNPLIRKYLSPEEFSKFEIDEGDLEWNDYDLCFPIADLYENKIVH' A
#
# COMPACT_ATOMS: atom_id res chain seq x y z
N MET A 1 -13.19 6.50 8.28
CA MET A 1 -12.60 5.47 9.19
C MET A 1 -12.37 4.20 8.38
N GLY A 2 -11.47 4.27 7.41
CA GLY A 2 -11.15 3.17 6.49
C GLY A 2 -10.45 3.64 5.23
N ASP A 3 -9.91 4.86 5.23
CA ASP A 3 -9.65 5.62 4.00
C ASP A 3 -8.32 5.25 3.33
N PHE A 4 -7.53 4.36 3.96
CA PHE A 4 -6.21 3.89 3.48
C PHE A 4 -6.09 2.36 3.49
N LYS A 5 -7.22 1.67 3.34
CA LYS A 5 -7.25 0.21 3.22
C LYS A 5 -7.42 -0.16 1.75
N LEU A 6 -6.65 -1.13 1.29
CA LEU A 6 -6.84 -1.72 -0.02
C LEU A 6 -7.23 -3.18 0.14
N GLU A 7 -8.26 -3.57 -0.60
CA GLU A 7 -8.64 -4.95 -0.79
C GLU A 7 -7.96 -5.45 -2.07
N LEU A 8 -7.09 -6.43 -1.91
CA LEU A 8 -6.31 -7.03 -2.98
C LEU A 8 -6.84 -8.43 -3.22
N GLU A 9 -7.34 -8.68 -4.42
CA GLU A 9 -7.71 -10.02 -4.88
C GLU A 9 -6.56 -10.60 -5.71
N PHE A 10 -6.05 -11.73 -5.25
CA PHE A 10 -4.97 -12.46 -5.91
C PHE A 10 -5.52 -13.52 -6.85
N ASN A 11 -4.70 -13.94 -7.81
CA ASN A 11 -5.09 -14.92 -8.85
C ASN A 11 -5.52 -16.29 -8.29
N ASP A 12 -5.13 -16.63 -7.06
CA ASP A 12 -5.54 -17.84 -6.34
C ASP A 12 -6.90 -17.70 -5.63
N LYS A 13 -7.61 -16.58 -5.84
CA LYS A 13 -8.84 -16.16 -5.15
C LYS A 13 -8.63 -15.80 -3.68
N THR A 14 -7.39 -15.64 -3.24
CA THR A 14 -7.11 -15.06 -1.93
C THR A 14 -7.46 -13.59 -1.97
N CYS A 15 -8.18 -13.11 -0.96
CA CYS A 15 -8.43 -11.68 -0.77
C CYS A 15 -7.68 -11.24 0.49
N GLN A 16 -6.85 -10.21 0.37
CA GLN A 16 -6.23 -9.58 1.53
C GLN A 16 -6.70 -8.14 1.66
N VAL A 17 -7.06 -7.77 2.89
CA VAL A 17 -7.34 -6.38 3.24
C VAL A 17 -6.14 -5.85 4.00
N VAL A 18 -5.37 -4.98 3.35
CA VAL A 18 -4.15 -4.41 3.89
C VAL A 18 -4.42 -2.97 4.33
N ASP A 19 -4.09 -2.65 5.59
CA ASP A 19 -4.27 -1.31 6.16
C ASP A 19 -2.96 -0.54 6.17
N PHE A 20 -2.82 0.40 5.23
CA PHE A 20 -1.61 1.19 5.06
C PHE A 20 -1.52 2.37 6.05
N TYR A 21 -2.61 2.73 6.72
CA TYR A 21 -2.64 3.85 7.66
C TYR A 21 -1.55 3.80 8.75
N PRO A 22 -1.38 2.71 9.51
CA PRO A 22 -0.33 2.64 10.55
C PRO A 22 1.08 2.80 9.97
N PHE A 23 1.36 2.25 8.80
CA PHE A 23 2.65 2.40 8.13
C PHE A 23 2.90 3.87 7.71
N LEU A 24 1.91 4.48 7.03
CA LEU A 24 2.00 5.86 6.57
C LEU A 24 2.09 6.85 7.74
N SER A 25 1.34 6.60 8.82
CA SER A 25 1.31 7.43 10.03
C SER A 25 2.59 7.31 10.87
N SER A 26 3.15 6.10 10.97
CA SER A 26 4.40 5.84 11.68
C SER A 26 5.63 6.34 10.92
N SER A 27 5.50 6.59 9.61
CA SER A 27 6.63 7.06 8.81
C SER A 27 7.01 8.51 9.17
N LEU A 28 8.31 8.70 9.39
CA LEU A 28 8.92 10.02 9.59
C LEU A 28 9.27 10.69 8.27
N ASN A 29 9.23 9.95 7.16
CA ASN A 29 9.59 10.44 5.83
C ASN A 29 8.46 11.31 5.27
N PRO A 30 8.72 12.59 4.94
CA PRO A 30 7.70 13.48 4.37
C PRO A 30 7.11 12.96 3.06
N LEU A 31 7.94 12.26 2.26
CA LEU A 31 7.54 11.63 1.01
C LEU A 31 6.52 10.50 1.20
N ILE A 32 6.54 9.82 2.34
CA ILE A 32 5.56 8.77 2.65
C ILE A 32 4.31 9.40 3.27
N ARG A 33 4.47 10.43 4.12
CA ARG A 33 3.33 11.15 4.70
C ARG A 33 2.43 11.82 3.66
N LYS A 34 2.92 12.14 2.46
CA LYS A 34 2.06 12.71 1.39
C LYS A 34 0.92 11.75 1.01
N TYR A 35 1.11 10.44 1.18
CA TYR A 35 0.09 9.41 0.95
C TYR A 35 -0.95 9.31 2.07
N LEU A 36 -0.82 10.08 3.17
CA LEU A 36 -1.95 10.33 4.10
C LEU A 36 -3.03 11.22 3.48
N SER A 37 -2.84 11.68 2.23
CA SER A 37 -3.88 12.30 1.42
C SER A 37 -4.55 11.23 0.54
N PRO A 38 -5.88 11.07 0.60
CA PRO A 38 -6.60 10.09 -0.23
C PRO A 38 -6.36 10.27 -1.74
N GLU A 39 -6.15 11.51 -2.19
CA GLU A 39 -5.85 11.82 -3.60
C GLU A 39 -4.49 11.25 -4.05
N GLU A 40 -3.49 11.28 -3.19
CA GLU A 40 -2.17 10.69 -3.47
C GLU A 40 -2.21 9.18 -3.28
N PHE A 41 -2.91 8.70 -2.25
CA PHE A 41 -3.06 7.29 -1.97
C PHE A 41 -3.80 6.55 -3.10
N SER A 42 -4.76 7.20 -3.76
CA SER A 42 -5.52 6.58 -4.87
C SER A 42 -4.72 6.49 -6.18
N LYS A 43 -3.51 7.06 -6.24
CA LYS A 43 -2.60 6.99 -7.41
C LYS A 43 -1.67 5.77 -7.36
N PHE A 44 -2.09 4.71 -6.66
CA PHE A 44 -1.33 3.48 -6.69
C PHE A 44 -1.43 2.84 -8.07
N GLU A 45 -0.36 2.20 -8.49
CA GLU A 45 -0.28 1.40 -9.70
C GLU A 45 0.23 0.00 -9.33
N ILE A 46 -0.09 -0.99 -10.16
CA ILE A 46 0.40 -2.34 -9.99
C ILE A 46 1.39 -2.60 -11.13
N ASP A 47 2.66 -2.79 -10.79
CA ASP A 47 3.73 -3.06 -11.73
C ASP A 47 4.38 -4.42 -11.40
N GLU A 48 4.44 -5.32 -12.38
CA GLU A 48 4.90 -6.71 -12.23
C GLU A 48 4.28 -7.50 -11.05
N GLY A 49 3.11 -7.06 -10.55
CA GLY A 49 2.40 -7.65 -9.41
C GLY A 49 2.66 -6.93 -8.08
N ASP A 50 3.67 -6.08 -8.03
CA ASP A 50 3.99 -5.22 -6.88
C ASP A 50 3.14 -3.95 -6.91
N LEU A 51 2.86 -3.40 -5.74
CA LEU A 51 2.03 -2.21 -5.58
C LEU A 51 2.92 -0.99 -5.40
N GLU A 52 2.83 -0.03 -6.31
CA GLU A 52 3.71 1.14 -6.34
C GLU A 52 2.93 2.46 -6.33
N TRP A 53 3.58 3.51 -5.85
CA TRP A 53 3.09 4.88 -5.90
C TRP A 53 4.18 5.83 -6.39
N ASN A 54 3.82 6.71 -7.34
CA ASN A 54 4.65 7.77 -7.89
C ASN A 54 6.11 7.33 -8.15
N ASP A 55 6.37 6.58 -9.22
CA ASP A 55 7.74 6.33 -9.72
C ASP A 55 8.67 5.71 -8.64
N TYR A 56 8.18 4.67 -7.94
CA TYR A 56 8.86 3.95 -6.85
C TYR A 56 9.09 4.73 -5.53
N ASP A 57 8.41 5.87 -5.30
CA ASP A 57 8.45 6.56 -3.99
C ASP A 57 7.96 5.66 -2.84
N LEU A 58 6.99 4.80 -3.14
CA LEU A 58 6.52 3.75 -2.24
C LEU A 58 6.22 2.52 -3.07
N CYS A 59 6.85 1.40 -2.73
CA CYS A 59 6.66 0.12 -3.42
C CYS A 59 6.51 -0.98 -2.37
N PHE A 60 5.48 -1.81 -2.51
CA PHE A 60 5.26 -2.98 -1.69
C PHE A 60 5.25 -4.22 -2.57
N PRO A 61 6.13 -5.19 -2.29
CA PRO A 61 6.16 -6.40 -3.07
C PRO A 61 4.89 -7.23 -2.82
N ILE A 62 4.43 -7.92 -3.86
CA ILE A 62 3.25 -8.78 -3.81
C ILE A 62 3.31 -9.80 -2.68
N ALA A 63 4.51 -10.30 -2.35
CA ALA A 63 4.72 -11.25 -1.27
C ALA A 63 4.37 -10.66 0.11
N ASP A 64 4.75 -9.41 0.38
CA ASP A 64 4.45 -8.74 1.64
C ASP A 64 2.95 -8.42 1.74
N LEU A 65 2.33 -8.03 0.62
CA LEU A 65 0.89 -7.79 0.54
C LEU A 65 0.10 -9.10 0.77
N TYR A 66 0.57 -10.20 0.18
CA TYR A 66 -0.03 -11.52 0.35
C TYR A 66 0.07 -12.02 1.80
N GLU A 67 1.20 -11.77 2.48
CA GLU A 67 1.37 -12.10 3.90
C GLU A 67 0.78 -11.06 4.86
N ASN A 68 0.28 -9.92 4.34
CA ASN A 68 -0.14 -8.75 5.11
C ASN A 68 0.95 -8.23 6.07
N LYS A 69 2.19 -8.20 5.60
CA LYS A 69 3.40 -7.78 6.33
C LYS A 69 3.99 -6.50 5.75
N ILE A 70 3.24 -5.41 5.83
CA ILE A 70 3.68 -4.08 5.38
C ILE A 70 4.44 -3.27 6.45
N VAL A 71 4.64 -3.83 7.66
CA VAL A 71 5.28 -3.15 8.79
C VAL A 71 6.55 -3.90 9.17
N HIS A 72 7.69 -3.22 9.16
CA HIS A 72 8.93 -3.66 9.81
C HIS A 72 9.35 -2.65 10.86
#